data_AF-A0A5C3KID3-F1
#
_entry.id   AF-A0A5C3KID3-F1
#
_cell.length_a   1.000
_cell.length_b   1.000
_cell.length_c   1.000
_cell.angle_alpha   90.00
_cell.angle_beta   90.00
_cell.angle_gamma   90.00
#
_symmetry.space_group_name_H-M   'P 1'
#
loop_
_entity.id
_entity.type
_entity.pdbx_description
1 polymer ?
#
loop_
_entity_poly.entity_id
_entity_poly.type
_entity_poly.pdbx_seq_one_letter_code
_entity_poly.pdbx_strand_id
1 'polypeptide(L)'
;MDSESTFYAHDRREARWVSNEESPTPYAKGEGVSLMVADFVSDAYGFLKSPDGQESARKIFRAGKNRDGYFTNDDILRQAEDAMQILDKYYPHEDHVFVYDNATTHQKRSDDALSARKMPRNVPQPGTNWGLKRPVLGPDGKPVKHKVRMAHGKFNDQPQDFYFPHGHPRAGVFKGMANILEERGFGSMAGVLAQCKGFKCMPDKPRCCCRRMLYEQPDFANVPSLLEQMCKKRGYDVLFLPKFHPELNPIEMCWGRAKYWYRRNPSSSKDEDLERNMLSALDSVTQAEIRRYSRRCRRFLDAYHVGLSGKQAAWASKKY
;
A
#
# COMPACT_ATOMS: atom_id res chain seq x y z
N MET A 1 -1.37 -10.02 -8.80
CA MET A 1 -0.60 -8.80 -8.46
C MET A 1 -1.50 -7.60 -8.63
N ASP A 2 -1.54 -6.70 -7.67
CA ASP A 2 -2.39 -5.52 -7.60
C ASP A 2 -1.61 -4.23 -7.91
N SER A 3 -2.32 -3.22 -8.42
CA SER A 3 -1.88 -1.82 -8.51
C SER A 3 -3.07 -0.95 -8.91
N GLU A 4 -2.98 0.35 -8.64
CA GLU A 4 -3.91 1.35 -9.10
C GLU A 4 -3.30 2.25 -10.21
N SER A 5 -4.13 2.65 -11.17
CA SER A 5 -3.73 3.58 -12.23
C SER A 5 -4.80 4.62 -12.52
N THR A 6 -4.39 5.84 -12.84
CA THR A 6 -5.29 6.93 -13.23
C THR A 6 -5.25 7.17 -14.74
N PHE A 7 -6.43 7.26 -15.35
CA PHE A 7 -6.68 7.71 -16.71
C PHE A 7 -7.25 9.12 -16.68
N TYR A 8 -6.85 9.94 -17.65
CA TYR A 8 -7.28 11.33 -17.74
C TYR A 8 -8.02 11.58 -19.05
N ALA A 9 -9.07 12.40 -19.01
CA ALA A 9 -9.89 12.72 -20.18
C ALA A 9 -9.07 13.35 -21.32
N HIS A 10 -8.01 14.09 -20.99
CA HIS A 10 -7.14 14.72 -21.98
C HIS A 10 -5.82 13.97 -22.23
N ASP A 11 -5.62 12.77 -21.64
CA ASP A 11 -4.45 11.95 -21.98
C ASP A 11 -4.60 11.38 -23.41
N ARG A 12 -3.85 11.97 -24.34
CA ARG A 12 -3.96 11.77 -25.79
C ARG A 12 -2.59 11.65 -26.43
N ARG A 13 -2.58 11.16 -27.67
CA ARG A 13 -1.37 11.18 -28.51
C ARG A 13 -1.10 12.61 -28.98
N GLU A 14 -0.08 13.25 -28.41
CA GLU A 14 0.32 14.63 -28.74
C GLU A 14 1.14 14.74 -30.05
N ALA A 15 1.70 13.63 -30.54
CA ALA A 15 2.51 13.61 -31.76
C ALA A 15 1.90 12.69 -32.81
N ARG A 16 1.39 13.25 -33.92
CA ARG A 16 0.88 12.51 -35.08
C ARG A 16 1.33 13.15 -36.39
N TRP A 17 1.40 12.33 -37.44
CA TRP A 17 1.52 12.82 -38.81
C TRP A 17 0.16 13.37 -39.25
N VAL A 18 0.15 14.56 -39.84
CA VAL A 18 -1.03 15.25 -40.36
C VAL A 18 -0.83 15.56 -41.84
N SER A 19 -1.93 15.64 -42.61
CA SER A 19 -1.88 16.11 -43.99
C SER A 19 -1.49 17.60 -44.02
N ASN A 20 -0.87 18.05 -45.13
CA ASN A 20 -0.57 19.47 -45.34
C ASN A 20 -1.83 20.36 -45.36
N GLU A 21 -3.01 19.76 -45.56
CA GLU A 21 -4.31 20.45 -45.58
C GLU A 21 -4.94 20.56 -44.19
N GLU A 22 -4.40 19.89 -43.17
CA GLU A 22 -4.97 19.86 -41.84
C GLU A 22 -4.54 21.07 -41.02
N SER A 23 -5.50 21.85 -40.53
CA SER A 23 -5.23 22.99 -39.65
C SER A 23 -4.87 22.54 -38.24
N PRO A 24 -3.89 23.21 -37.57
CA PRO A 24 -3.53 22.88 -36.21
C PRO A 24 -4.70 23.10 -35.26
N THR A 25 -5.17 22.03 -34.63
CA THR A 25 -6.22 22.08 -33.61
C THR A 25 -5.57 22.26 -32.23
N PRO A 26 -5.91 23.30 -31.46
CA PRO A 26 -5.37 23.50 -30.11
C PRO A 26 -5.74 22.36 -29.15
N TYR A 27 -4.82 22.01 -28.26
CA TYR A 27 -5.07 21.04 -27.19
C TYR A 27 -5.94 21.64 -26.08
N ALA A 28 -6.80 20.80 -25.49
CA ALA A 28 -7.52 21.17 -24.27
C ALA A 28 -6.51 21.37 -23.12
N LYS A 29 -6.65 22.46 -22.37
CA LYS A 29 -5.75 22.77 -21.26
C LYS A 29 -6.01 21.84 -20.06
N GLY A 30 -4.94 21.34 -19.45
CA GLY A 30 -4.98 20.50 -18.26
C GLY A 30 -5.35 19.04 -18.56
N GLU A 31 -5.38 18.19 -17.53
CA GLU A 31 -5.60 16.75 -17.68
C GLU A 31 -7.08 16.37 -17.88
N GLY A 32 -8.00 17.30 -17.58
CA GLY A 32 -9.44 17.05 -17.62
C GLY A 32 -9.90 16.18 -16.45
N VAL A 33 -11.05 15.51 -16.61
CA VAL A 33 -11.60 14.60 -15.60
C VAL A 33 -10.71 13.35 -15.49
N SER A 34 -10.48 12.87 -14.27
CA SER A 34 -9.69 11.66 -14.01
C SER A 34 -10.56 10.47 -13.61
N LEU A 35 -10.11 9.27 -13.93
CA LEU A 35 -10.73 8.01 -13.51
C LEU A 35 -9.63 7.07 -13.05
N MET A 36 -9.70 6.66 -11.78
CA MET A 36 -8.79 5.69 -11.21
C MET A 36 -9.36 4.29 -11.41
N VAL A 37 -8.50 3.34 -11.71
CA VAL A 37 -8.80 1.91 -11.76
C VAL A 37 -7.81 1.15 -10.87
N ALA A 38 -8.32 0.24 -10.06
CA ALA A 38 -7.55 -0.76 -9.32
C ALA A 38 -7.97 -2.15 -9.80
N ASP A 39 -7.02 -3.06 -10.01
CA ASP A 39 -7.33 -4.42 -10.45
C ASP A 39 -6.19 -5.38 -10.07
N PHE A 40 -6.46 -6.68 -10.18
CA PHE A 40 -5.45 -7.72 -10.06
C PHE A 40 -5.13 -8.33 -11.42
N VAL A 41 -3.86 -8.68 -11.63
CA VAL A 41 -3.43 -9.45 -12.80
C VAL A 41 -2.67 -10.72 -12.39
N SER A 42 -2.89 -11.81 -13.12
CA SER A 42 -2.06 -13.02 -13.11
C SER A 42 -1.76 -13.46 -14.54
N ASP A 43 -0.66 -14.18 -14.76
CA ASP A 43 -0.35 -14.76 -16.07
C ASP A 43 -1.25 -15.96 -16.44
N ALA A 44 -1.89 -16.57 -15.43
CA ALA A 44 -2.85 -17.66 -15.56
C ALA A 44 -4.27 -17.22 -15.95
N TYR A 45 -4.74 -16.07 -15.45
CA TYR A 45 -6.13 -15.61 -15.63
C TYR A 45 -6.25 -14.29 -16.39
N GLY A 46 -5.15 -13.55 -16.54
CA GLY A 46 -5.20 -12.17 -17.00
C GLY A 46 -5.67 -11.24 -15.88
N PHE A 47 -6.48 -10.23 -16.21
CA PHE A 47 -7.18 -9.44 -15.19
C PHE A 47 -8.17 -10.32 -14.42
N LEU A 48 -8.25 -10.16 -13.10
CA LEU A 48 -9.02 -11.06 -12.25
C LEU A 48 -10.53 -10.86 -12.44
N LYS A 49 -11.14 -11.88 -13.03
CA LYS A 49 -12.57 -12.00 -13.25
C LYS A 49 -13.00 -13.46 -13.16
N SER A 50 -14.29 -13.64 -12.91
CA SER A 50 -14.98 -14.94 -13.09
C SER A 50 -14.82 -15.47 -14.52
N PRO A 51 -14.90 -16.80 -14.74
CA PRO A 51 -14.80 -17.41 -16.07
C PRO A 51 -15.81 -16.89 -17.09
N ASP A 52 -17.02 -16.53 -16.65
CA ASP A 52 -18.09 -15.94 -17.49
C ASP A 52 -17.97 -14.40 -17.63
N GLY A 53 -17.02 -13.80 -16.92
CA GLY A 53 -16.75 -12.36 -16.91
C GLY A 53 -17.78 -11.49 -16.19
N GLN A 54 -18.74 -12.08 -15.45
CA GLN A 54 -19.79 -11.32 -14.76
C GLN A 54 -19.32 -10.69 -13.44
N GLU A 55 -18.41 -11.37 -12.74
CA GLU A 55 -17.75 -10.90 -11.52
C GLU A 55 -16.32 -10.44 -11.84
N SER A 56 -15.89 -9.31 -11.26
CA SER A 56 -14.53 -8.79 -11.39
C SER A 56 -14.07 -8.15 -10.08
N ALA A 57 -12.77 -8.31 -9.78
CA ALA A 57 -12.13 -7.61 -8.66
C ALA A 57 -11.79 -6.15 -8.98
N ARG A 58 -12.03 -5.70 -10.23
CA ARG A 58 -11.76 -4.33 -10.67
C ARG A 58 -12.57 -3.32 -9.89
N LYS A 59 -11.92 -2.23 -9.47
CA LYS A 59 -12.56 -1.04 -8.90
C LYS A 59 -12.31 0.15 -9.79
N ILE A 60 -13.39 0.87 -10.08
CA ILE A 60 -13.36 2.16 -10.77
C ILE A 60 -13.68 3.22 -9.72
N PHE A 61 -12.88 4.27 -9.66
CA PHE A 61 -12.98 5.30 -8.64
C PHE A 61 -12.82 6.69 -9.25
N ARG A 62 -13.80 7.56 -8.99
CA ARG A 62 -13.83 8.94 -9.45
C ARG A 62 -13.23 9.84 -8.40
N ALA A 63 -11.91 10.03 -8.43
CA ALA A 63 -11.21 10.84 -7.44
C ALA A 63 -11.66 12.31 -7.46
N GLY A 64 -11.88 12.90 -6.28
CA GLY A 64 -12.16 14.32 -6.10
C GLY A 64 -13.20 14.63 -5.01
N LYS A 65 -13.10 15.83 -4.40
CA LYS A 65 -13.95 16.27 -3.28
C LYS A 65 -15.46 16.27 -3.60
N ASN A 66 -15.83 16.54 -4.85
CA ASN A 66 -17.23 16.53 -5.32
C ASN A 66 -17.55 15.26 -6.13
N ARG A 67 -16.80 14.18 -5.89
CA ARG A 67 -16.93 12.87 -6.54
C ARG A 67 -16.84 11.80 -5.44
N ASP A 68 -16.07 10.75 -5.64
CA ASP A 68 -15.97 9.63 -4.70
C ASP A 68 -15.00 9.89 -3.54
N GLY A 69 -14.34 11.05 -3.51
CA GLY A 69 -13.40 11.44 -2.47
C GLY A 69 -11.97 10.96 -2.76
N TYR A 70 -11.36 10.30 -1.77
CA TYR A 70 -10.00 9.74 -1.84
C TYR A 70 -10.06 8.22 -1.75
N PHE A 71 -9.26 7.53 -2.56
CA PHE A 71 -9.12 6.08 -2.47
C PHE A 71 -8.36 5.73 -1.18
N THR A 72 -8.98 4.93 -0.32
CA THR A 72 -8.52 4.64 1.04
C THR A 72 -8.12 3.17 1.20
N ASN A 73 -7.52 2.83 2.34
CA ASN A 73 -7.29 1.43 2.68
C ASN A 73 -8.59 0.61 2.75
N ASP A 74 -9.73 1.22 3.08
CA ASP A 74 -11.00 0.50 3.16
C ASP A 74 -11.47 0.07 1.75
N ASP A 75 -11.11 0.85 0.71
CA ASP A 75 -11.32 0.47 -0.69
C ASP A 75 -10.44 -0.72 -1.11
N ILE A 76 -9.16 -0.69 -0.72
CA ILE A 76 -8.21 -1.81 -0.91
C ILE A 76 -8.73 -3.09 -0.24
N LEU A 77 -9.22 -2.98 1.00
CA LEU A 77 -9.75 -4.14 1.73
C LEU A 77 -10.99 -4.72 1.03
N ARG A 78 -11.90 -3.86 0.55
CA ARG A 78 -13.07 -4.30 -0.23
C ARG A 78 -12.66 -4.97 -1.54
N GLN A 79 -11.70 -4.41 -2.27
CA GLN A 79 -11.19 -4.99 -3.50
C GLN A 79 -10.57 -6.38 -3.26
N ALA A 80 -9.77 -6.54 -2.21
CA ALA A 80 -9.18 -7.82 -1.84
C ALA A 80 -10.23 -8.84 -1.41
N GLU A 81 -11.28 -8.41 -0.70
CA GLU A 81 -12.43 -9.24 -0.34
C GLU A 81 -13.16 -9.79 -1.56
N ASP A 82 -13.44 -8.93 -2.55
CA ASP A 82 -14.06 -9.36 -3.81
C ASP A 82 -13.16 -10.31 -4.61
N ALA A 83 -11.85 -10.04 -4.62
CA ALA A 83 -10.88 -10.93 -5.26
C ALA A 83 -10.86 -12.31 -4.60
N MET A 84 -10.83 -12.39 -3.26
CA MET A 84 -10.89 -13.66 -2.52
C MET A 84 -12.20 -14.41 -2.78
N GLN A 85 -13.34 -13.72 -2.91
CA GLN A 85 -14.61 -14.35 -3.26
C GLN A 85 -14.59 -15.01 -4.64
N ILE A 86 -14.01 -14.34 -5.64
CA ILE A 86 -13.85 -14.91 -6.99
C ILE A 86 -12.93 -16.13 -6.94
N LEU A 87 -11.80 -16.04 -6.23
CA LEU A 87 -10.83 -17.12 -6.14
C LEU A 87 -11.39 -18.35 -5.39
N ASP A 88 -12.05 -18.15 -4.25
CA ASP A 88 -12.71 -19.22 -3.50
C ASP A 88 -13.80 -19.92 -4.33
N LYS A 89 -14.54 -19.16 -5.15
CA LYS A 89 -15.66 -19.69 -5.93
C LYS A 89 -15.20 -20.46 -7.18
N TYR A 90 -14.22 -19.94 -7.91
CA TYR A 90 -13.87 -20.45 -9.24
C TYR A 90 -12.53 -21.20 -9.29
N TYR A 91 -11.65 -20.97 -8.32
CA TYR A 91 -10.31 -21.57 -8.27
C TYR A 91 -9.95 -22.12 -6.88
N PRO A 92 -10.83 -22.91 -6.21
CA PRO A 92 -10.64 -23.33 -4.81
C PRO A 92 -9.52 -24.35 -4.59
N HIS A 93 -8.98 -24.92 -5.67
CA HIS A 93 -7.95 -25.97 -5.61
C HIS A 93 -6.55 -25.45 -5.90
N GLU A 94 -6.40 -24.12 -6.07
CA GLU A 94 -5.13 -23.47 -6.34
C GLU A 94 -4.68 -22.66 -5.13
N ASP A 95 -3.37 -22.61 -4.91
CA ASP A 95 -2.77 -21.75 -3.89
C ASP A 95 -2.61 -20.34 -4.45
N HIS A 96 -3.18 -19.35 -3.75
CA HIS A 96 -3.17 -17.97 -4.18
C HIS A 96 -2.36 -17.09 -3.24
N VAL A 97 -1.51 -16.25 -3.81
CA VAL A 97 -0.76 -15.23 -3.08
C VAL A 97 -1.06 -13.86 -3.69
N PHE A 98 -1.57 -12.95 -2.86
CA PHE A 98 -1.75 -11.57 -3.27
C PHE A 98 -0.43 -10.81 -3.21
N VAL A 99 -0.09 -10.13 -4.29
CA VAL A 99 1.14 -9.32 -4.37
C VAL A 99 0.74 -7.87 -4.58
N TYR A 100 1.13 -7.00 -3.67
CA TYR A 100 0.87 -5.56 -3.72
C TYR A 100 2.18 -4.79 -3.87
N ASP A 101 2.10 -3.58 -4.40
CA ASP A 101 3.21 -2.65 -4.28
C ASP A 101 3.42 -2.22 -2.79
N ASN A 102 4.50 -1.51 -2.52
CA ASN A 102 4.83 -1.06 -1.17
C ASN A 102 4.19 0.30 -0.79
N ALA A 103 2.99 0.58 -1.29
CA ALA A 103 2.29 1.82 -0.94
C ALA A 103 1.91 1.87 0.55
N THR A 104 1.87 3.08 1.12
CA THR A 104 1.52 3.25 2.54
C THR A 104 0.06 2.96 2.83
N THR A 105 -0.81 3.06 1.82
CA THR A 105 -2.24 2.71 1.88
C THR A 105 -2.43 1.20 2.03
N HIS A 106 -1.66 0.38 1.32
CA HIS A 106 -1.67 -1.09 1.45
C HIS A 106 -1.19 -1.56 2.83
N GLN A 107 -0.21 -0.86 3.41
CA GLN A 107 0.39 -1.20 4.71
C GLN A 107 -0.29 -0.54 5.92
N LYS A 108 -1.52 -0.03 5.77
CA LYS A 108 -2.26 0.54 6.92
C LYS A 108 -2.43 -0.54 7.98
N ARG A 109 -1.97 -0.26 9.19
CA ARG A 109 -2.20 -1.08 10.38
C ARG A 109 -3.45 -0.60 11.11
N SER A 110 -3.94 -1.38 12.07
CA SER A 110 -5.06 -0.95 12.93
C SER A 110 -4.76 0.36 13.65
N ASP A 111 -5.81 1.09 14.04
CA ASP A 111 -5.64 2.40 14.66
C ASP A 111 -4.94 2.35 16.01
N ASP A 112 -5.01 1.22 16.70
CA ASP A 112 -4.34 0.92 17.97
C ASP A 112 -3.00 0.16 17.80
N ALA A 113 -2.58 -0.12 16.56
CA ALA A 113 -1.38 -0.89 16.25
C ALA A 113 -0.12 -0.35 16.93
N LEU A 114 0.71 -1.28 17.42
CA LEU A 114 1.98 -0.99 18.08
C LEU A 114 2.89 -0.11 17.23
N SER A 115 3.47 0.90 17.87
CA SER A 115 4.47 1.77 17.24
C SER A 115 5.44 2.33 18.27
N ALA A 116 6.73 2.01 18.11
CA ALA A 116 7.78 2.62 18.93
C ALA A 116 7.99 4.12 18.62
N ARG A 117 7.39 4.64 17.54
CA ARG A 117 7.55 6.03 17.13
C ARG A 117 6.79 6.96 18.07
N LYS A 118 7.47 8.03 18.50
CA LYS A 118 6.90 9.12 19.32
C LYS A 118 6.43 8.69 20.72
N MET A 119 6.69 7.46 21.17
CA MET A 119 6.52 7.08 22.58
C MET A 119 7.41 7.96 23.47
N PRO A 120 6.89 8.50 24.59
CA PRO A 120 7.70 9.20 25.57
C PRO A 120 8.60 8.20 26.31
N ARG A 121 9.78 8.65 26.72
CA ARG A 121 10.70 7.80 27.50
C ARG A 121 10.14 7.50 28.90
N ASN A 122 9.63 8.53 29.56
CA ASN A 122 9.15 8.47 30.93
C ASN A 122 7.63 8.45 30.97
N VAL A 123 7.08 8.04 32.12
CA VAL A 123 5.67 8.24 32.45
C VAL A 123 5.30 9.72 32.25
N PRO A 124 4.23 10.04 31.50
CA PRO A 124 3.74 11.41 31.35
C PRO A 124 3.48 12.09 32.70
N GLN A 125 3.56 13.42 32.76
CA GLN A 125 3.24 14.17 33.97
C GLN A 125 1.75 14.03 34.34
N PRO A 126 1.36 14.15 35.62
CA PRO A 126 -0.04 14.22 36.03
C PRO A 126 -0.83 15.24 35.19
N GLY A 127 -2.09 14.92 34.86
CA GLY A 127 -2.91 15.73 33.96
C GLY A 127 -2.60 15.57 32.46
N THR A 128 -1.56 14.82 32.10
CA THR A 128 -1.23 14.48 30.70
C THR A 128 -1.20 12.97 30.48
N ASN A 129 -1.47 12.55 29.25
CA ASN A 129 -1.32 11.15 28.84
C ASN A 129 -0.91 11.04 27.37
N TRP A 130 -0.28 9.91 27.04
CA TRP A 130 0.18 9.59 25.70
C TRP A 130 -0.67 8.48 25.06
N GLY A 131 -0.90 8.64 23.76
CA GLY A 131 -1.56 7.67 22.90
C GLY A 131 -1.24 7.99 21.44
N LEU A 132 -1.60 7.06 20.56
CA LEU A 132 -1.49 7.20 19.14
C LEU A 132 -2.45 8.30 18.67
N LYS A 133 -1.94 9.29 17.93
CA LYS A 133 -2.77 10.35 17.35
C LYS A 133 -3.31 9.87 16.01
N ARG A 134 -4.63 9.72 15.91
CA ARG A 134 -5.33 9.34 14.67
C ARG A 134 -6.18 10.51 14.18
N PRO A 135 -6.14 10.83 12.87
CA PRO A 135 -7.04 11.81 12.29
C PRO A 135 -8.46 11.23 12.31
N VAL A 136 -9.41 11.99 12.84
CA VAL A 136 -10.84 11.70 12.82
C VAL A 136 -11.54 12.97 12.34
N LEU A 137 -12.61 12.83 11.57
CA LEU A 137 -13.40 14.00 11.17
C LEU A 137 -14.19 14.51 12.37
N GLY A 138 -14.02 15.78 12.69
CA GLY A 138 -14.82 16.48 13.69
C GLY A 138 -16.24 16.75 13.20
N PRO A 139 -17.13 17.23 14.08
CA PRO A 139 -18.51 17.60 13.72
C PRO A 139 -18.60 18.65 12.61
N ASP A 140 -17.56 19.46 12.43
CA ASP A 140 -17.41 20.49 11.41
C ASP A 140 -16.76 19.97 10.10
N GLY A 141 -16.54 18.66 10.00
CA GLY A 141 -15.87 18.03 8.87
C GLY A 141 -14.36 18.28 8.82
N LYS A 142 -13.75 18.91 9.85
CA LYS A 142 -12.29 19.14 9.88
C LYS A 142 -11.55 17.98 10.55
N PRO A 143 -10.32 17.66 10.11
CA PRO A 143 -9.52 16.62 10.76
C PRO A 143 -9.10 17.04 12.18
N VAL A 144 -9.61 16.34 13.19
CA VAL A 144 -9.19 16.44 14.60
C VAL A 144 -8.32 15.23 14.95
N LYS A 145 -7.34 15.41 15.84
CA LYS A 145 -6.48 14.30 16.29
C LYS A 145 -7.07 13.67 17.55
N HIS A 146 -7.68 12.50 17.39
CA HIS A 146 -8.11 11.66 18.50
C HIS A 146 -6.92 10.85 19.06
N LYS A 147 -6.88 10.63 20.38
CA LYS A 147 -5.85 9.79 21.03
C LYS A 147 -6.40 8.39 21.23
N VAL A 148 -5.78 7.41 20.58
CA VAL A 148 -6.10 5.98 20.72
C VAL A 148 -5.03 5.32 21.58
N ARG A 149 -5.42 4.44 22.51
CA ARG A 149 -4.47 3.64 23.28
C ARG A 149 -3.82 2.60 22.36
N MET A 150 -2.54 2.32 22.54
CA MET A 150 -1.94 1.18 21.86
C MET A 150 -2.56 -0.11 22.39
N ALA A 151 -2.77 -1.06 21.48
CA ALA A 151 -3.10 -2.44 21.83
C ALA A 151 -2.00 -3.07 22.71
N HIS A 152 -2.32 -4.20 23.33
CA HIS A 152 -1.34 -4.97 24.09
C HIS A 152 -0.20 -5.43 23.18
N GLY A 153 1.02 -5.28 23.67
CA GLY A 153 2.17 -5.92 23.05
C GLY A 153 2.27 -7.38 23.42
N LYS A 154 3.30 -8.03 22.89
CA LYS A 154 3.61 -9.42 23.18
C LYS A 154 5.11 -9.55 23.48
N PHE A 155 5.43 -10.09 24.65
CA PHE A 155 6.82 -10.32 25.06
C PHE A 155 6.93 -11.69 25.73
N ASN A 156 7.86 -12.53 25.26
CA ASN A 156 7.99 -13.94 25.68
C ASN A 156 6.65 -14.69 25.69
N ASP A 157 5.90 -14.54 24.60
CA ASP A 157 4.56 -15.08 24.41
C ASP A 157 3.46 -14.60 25.37
N GLN A 158 3.77 -13.66 26.26
CA GLN A 158 2.80 -13.08 27.19
C GLN A 158 2.33 -11.70 26.72
N PRO A 159 1.03 -11.37 26.89
CA PRO A 159 0.54 -10.02 26.67
C PRO A 159 1.22 -9.02 27.60
N GLN A 160 1.65 -7.88 27.06
CA GLN A 160 2.18 -6.76 27.84
C GLN A 160 1.28 -5.53 27.67
N ASP A 161 0.74 -5.02 28.78
CA ASP A 161 0.08 -3.71 28.78
C ASP A 161 1.11 -2.58 28.87
N PHE A 162 0.98 -1.59 27.99
CA PHE A 162 1.82 -0.40 27.96
C PHE A 162 1.28 0.75 28.82
N TYR A 163 0.14 0.54 29.46
CA TYR A 163 -0.50 1.47 30.37
C TYR A 163 -0.58 0.84 31.76
N PHE A 164 -0.60 1.66 32.80
CA PHE A 164 -0.77 1.14 34.15
C PHE A 164 -2.16 0.51 34.33
N PRO A 165 -2.25 -0.66 35.00
CA PRO A 165 -3.49 -1.39 35.16
C PRO A 165 -4.45 -0.67 36.11
N HIS A 166 -5.69 -1.15 36.16
CA HIS A 166 -6.66 -0.73 37.17
C HIS A 166 -6.10 -0.96 38.59
N GLY A 167 -6.37 -0.04 39.51
CA GLY A 167 -5.85 -0.08 40.89
C GLY A 167 -4.45 0.53 41.09
N HIS A 168 -3.71 0.84 40.02
CA HIS A 168 -2.45 1.59 40.14
C HIS A 168 -2.72 3.10 40.37
N PRO A 169 -1.91 3.84 41.16
CA PRO A 169 -2.08 5.29 41.36
C PRO A 169 -2.08 6.12 40.06
N ARG A 170 -1.49 5.57 39.00
CA ARG A 170 -1.44 6.14 37.65
C ARG A 170 -2.26 5.33 36.63
N ALA A 171 -3.31 4.61 37.05
CA ALA A 171 -4.11 3.75 36.17
C ALA A 171 -4.50 4.42 34.85
N GLY A 172 -4.37 3.69 33.74
CA GLY A 172 -4.66 4.19 32.39
C GLY A 172 -3.61 5.13 31.80
N VAL A 173 -2.57 5.52 32.55
CA VAL A 173 -1.46 6.33 32.05
C VAL A 173 -0.42 5.44 31.36
N PHE A 174 0.11 5.91 30.24
CA PHE A 174 1.18 5.25 29.52
C PHE A 174 2.47 5.15 30.36
N LYS A 175 3.08 3.97 30.42
CA LYS A 175 4.23 3.66 31.30
C LYS A 175 5.53 4.35 30.88
N GLY A 176 5.69 4.70 29.61
CA GLY A 176 6.95 5.21 29.08
C GLY A 176 7.88 4.08 28.62
N MET A 177 8.71 4.35 27.61
CA MET A 177 9.60 3.33 27.04
C MET A 177 10.60 2.75 28.05
N ALA A 178 11.07 3.54 29.01
CA ALA A 178 12.04 3.09 30.02
C ALA A 178 11.45 1.95 30.87
N ASN A 179 10.28 2.18 31.46
CA ASN A 179 9.55 1.18 32.25
C ASN A 179 9.20 -0.07 31.42
N ILE A 180 8.73 0.11 30.17
CA ILE A 180 8.38 -1.03 29.30
C ILE A 180 9.61 -1.91 29.01
N LEU A 181 10.78 -1.30 28.79
CA LEU A 181 12.03 -2.04 28.55
C LEU A 181 12.55 -2.70 29.83
N GLU A 182 12.44 -2.04 30.99
CA GLU A 182 12.77 -2.61 32.29
C GLU A 182 11.90 -3.84 32.60
N GLU A 183 10.59 -3.75 32.37
CA GLU A 183 9.65 -4.87 32.46
C GLU A 183 10.01 -6.03 31.53
N ARG A 184 10.60 -5.74 30.36
CA ARG A 184 11.11 -6.73 29.40
C ARG A 184 12.49 -7.30 29.79
N GLY A 185 13.03 -6.96 30.96
CA GLY A 185 14.30 -7.52 31.44
C GLY A 185 15.55 -6.90 30.82
N PHE A 186 15.45 -5.74 30.16
CA PHE A 186 16.63 -5.04 29.64
C PHE A 186 17.47 -4.36 30.73
N GLY A 187 17.08 -4.43 32.00
CA GLY A 187 17.74 -3.74 33.10
C GLY A 187 17.48 -2.22 33.10
N SER A 188 18.17 -1.49 33.97
CA SER A 188 17.92 -0.06 34.18
C SER A 188 18.13 0.77 32.92
N MET A 189 17.16 1.64 32.61
CA MET A 189 17.20 2.57 31.47
C MET A 189 17.67 3.98 31.86
N ALA A 190 18.14 4.19 33.10
CA ALA A 190 18.46 5.51 33.68
C ALA A 190 19.42 6.36 32.82
N GLY A 191 20.40 5.74 32.13
CA GLY A 191 21.33 6.40 31.21
C GLY A 191 20.99 6.29 29.72
N VAL A 192 19.91 5.59 29.37
CA VAL A 192 19.55 5.34 27.97
C VAL A 192 18.69 6.49 27.43
N LEU A 193 19.10 7.05 26.29
CA LEU A 193 18.39 8.15 25.63
C LEU A 193 16.99 7.72 25.17
N ALA A 194 16.05 8.67 25.12
CA ALA A 194 14.73 8.42 24.54
C ALA A 194 14.81 8.02 23.05
N GLN A 195 15.58 8.80 22.28
CA GLN A 195 15.86 8.60 20.86
C GLN A 195 17.23 9.18 20.51
N CYS A 196 17.92 8.59 19.52
CA CYS A 196 19.03 9.28 18.85
C CYS A 196 18.52 10.48 18.03
N LYS A 197 19.41 11.43 17.72
CA LYS A 197 19.08 12.61 16.90
C LYS A 197 18.49 12.18 15.55
N GLY A 198 17.26 12.61 15.26
CA GLY A 198 16.54 12.26 14.05
C GLY A 198 16.22 10.76 13.88
N PHE A 199 16.33 9.95 14.94
CA PHE A 199 16.24 8.49 14.90
C PHE A 199 17.22 7.82 13.92
N LYS A 200 18.37 8.46 13.69
CA LYS A 200 19.49 7.91 12.91
C LYS A 200 20.40 7.11 13.84
N CYS A 201 20.00 5.89 14.17
CA CYS A 201 20.74 4.99 15.05
C CYS A 201 21.83 4.27 14.26
N MET A 202 23.01 4.05 14.85
CA MET A 202 24.06 3.28 14.19
C MET A 202 23.76 1.77 14.30
N PRO A 203 23.90 0.97 13.22
CA PRO A 203 23.55 -0.45 13.23
C PRO A 203 24.33 -1.29 14.25
N ASP A 204 25.58 -0.93 14.54
CA ASP A 204 26.50 -1.59 15.47
C ASP A 204 26.13 -1.38 16.95
N LYS A 205 25.18 -0.49 17.26
CA LYS A 205 24.78 -0.15 18.63
C LYS A 205 23.28 -0.33 18.84
N PRO A 206 22.78 -1.57 19.00
CA PRO A 206 21.35 -1.85 19.15
C PRO A 206 20.72 -1.21 20.41
N ARG A 207 21.52 -0.99 21.46
CA ARG A 207 21.08 -0.38 22.73
C ARG A 207 21.30 1.13 22.83
N CYS A 208 21.37 1.84 21.70
CA CYS A 208 21.68 3.28 21.67
C CYS A 208 20.58 4.19 22.25
N CYS A 209 19.31 3.78 22.19
CA CYS A 209 18.17 4.53 22.73
C CYS A 209 16.95 3.62 22.93
N CYS A 210 16.06 4.00 23.86
CA CYS A 210 14.87 3.22 24.18
C CYS A 210 13.98 2.98 22.95
N ARG A 211 13.84 3.98 22.07
CA ARG A 211 13.06 3.81 20.84
C ARG A 211 13.63 2.71 19.95
N ARG A 212 14.95 2.68 19.71
CA ARG A 212 15.58 1.67 18.83
C ARG A 212 15.35 0.27 19.40
N MET A 213 15.61 0.11 20.70
CA MET A 213 15.42 -1.15 21.40
C MET A 213 13.99 -1.68 21.24
N LEU A 214 12.97 -0.86 21.48
CA LEU A 214 11.58 -1.25 21.27
C LEU A 214 11.22 -1.45 19.80
N TYR A 215 11.74 -0.62 18.90
CA TYR A 215 11.46 -0.70 17.46
C TYR A 215 11.92 -2.03 16.85
N GLU A 216 12.98 -2.62 17.39
CA GLU A 216 13.51 -3.92 16.97
C GLU A 216 12.86 -5.12 17.68
N GLN A 217 12.00 -4.89 18.67
CA GLN A 217 11.27 -5.98 19.31
C GLN A 217 10.30 -6.62 18.31
N PRO A 218 10.17 -7.97 18.30
CA PRO A 218 9.36 -8.67 17.31
C PRO A 218 7.91 -8.17 17.20
N ASP A 219 7.27 -7.86 18.33
CA ASP A 219 5.89 -7.37 18.38
C ASP A 219 5.70 -5.95 17.84
N PHE A 220 6.77 -5.14 17.82
CA PHE A 220 6.76 -3.80 17.22
C PHE A 220 7.20 -3.81 15.75
N ALA A 221 8.13 -4.68 15.39
CA ALA A 221 8.67 -4.80 14.04
C ALA A 221 7.64 -5.45 13.10
N ASN A 222 7.05 -6.56 13.54
CA ASN A 222 6.24 -7.46 12.71
C ASN A 222 4.73 -7.26 12.93
N VAL A 223 4.28 -6.01 13.08
CA VAL A 223 2.85 -5.71 13.19
C VAL A 223 2.22 -5.80 11.80
N PRO A 224 1.29 -6.75 11.57
CA PRO A 224 0.67 -6.93 10.27
C PRO A 224 -0.27 -5.78 9.94
N SER A 225 -0.34 -5.42 8.66
CA SER A 225 -1.36 -4.53 8.11
C SER A 225 -2.76 -5.12 8.24
N LEU A 226 -3.78 -4.28 8.10
CA LEU A 226 -5.18 -4.72 8.05
C LEU A 226 -5.42 -5.68 6.88
N LEU A 227 -4.74 -5.44 5.76
CA LEU A 227 -4.80 -6.26 4.56
C LEU A 227 -4.25 -7.67 4.81
N GLU A 228 -3.03 -7.77 5.36
CA GLU A 228 -2.45 -9.06 5.76
C GLU A 228 -3.36 -9.81 6.74
N GLN A 229 -3.90 -9.12 7.74
CA GLN A 229 -4.79 -9.74 8.72
C GLN A 229 -6.09 -10.26 8.09
N MET A 230 -6.69 -9.51 7.18
CA MET A 230 -7.93 -9.89 6.51
C MET A 230 -7.72 -11.07 5.56
N CYS A 231 -6.70 -11.02 4.70
CA CYS A 231 -6.37 -12.11 3.78
C CYS A 231 -6.02 -13.39 4.54
N LYS A 232 -5.20 -13.29 5.59
CA LYS A 232 -4.80 -14.45 6.39
C LYS A 232 -5.98 -15.15 7.07
N LYS A 233 -7.00 -14.40 7.51
CA LYS A 233 -8.24 -14.98 8.09
C LYS A 233 -9.00 -15.86 7.08
N ARG A 234 -8.80 -15.64 5.78
CA ARG A 234 -9.39 -16.44 4.70
C ARG A 234 -8.41 -17.43 4.07
N GLY A 235 -7.22 -17.59 4.66
CA GLY A 235 -6.20 -18.53 4.17
C GLY A 235 -5.31 -18.00 3.04
N TYR A 236 -5.35 -16.69 2.75
CA TYR A 236 -4.52 -16.07 1.71
C TYR A 236 -3.29 -15.40 2.30
N ASP A 237 -2.15 -15.56 1.63
CA ASP A 237 -0.92 -14.82 1.93
C ASP A 237 -0.83 -13.52 1.13
N VAL A 238 -0.17 -12.52 1.73
CA VAL A 238 0.08 -11.20 1.13
C VAL A 238 1.59 -10.94 1.08
N LEU A 239 2.08 -10.55 -0.09
CA LEU A 239 3.46 -10.12 -0.31
C LEU A 239 3.49 -8.66 -0.76
N PHE A 240 4.37 -7.87 -0.17
CA PHE A 240 4.64 -6.51 -0.62
C PHE A 240 5.94 -6.48 -1.43
N LEU A 241 5.88 -5.90 -2.63
CA LEU A 241 7.05 -5.68 -3.45
C LEU A 241 8.04 -4.73 -2.77
N PRO A 242 9.33 -4.75 -3.12
CA PRO A 242 10.29 -3.75 -2.69
C PRO A 242 9.86 -2.32 -3.09
N LYS A 243 10.16 -1.34 -2.25
CA LYS A 243 9.90 0.08 -2.54
C LYS A 243 10.65 0.53 -3.79
N PHE A 244 9.98 1.28 -4.67
CA PHE A 244 10.56 1.88 -5.87
C PHE A 244 11.02 0.88 -6.94
N HIS A 245 10.37 -0.29 -7.03
CA HIS A 245 10.66 -1.32 -8.02
C HIS A 245 9.43 -1.70 -8.88
N PRO A 246 8.83 -0.74 -9.62
CA PRO A 246 7.63 -1.01 -10.44
C PRO A 246 7.87 -2.04 -11.55
N GLU A 247 9.11 -2.24 -11.98
CA GLU A 247 9.50 -3.27 -12.96
C GLU A 247 9.26 -4.71 -12.48
N LEU A 248 9.03 -4.90 -11.17
CA LEU A 248 8.70 -6.20 -10.58
C LEU A 248 7.19 -6.47 -10.56
N ASN A 249 6.35 -5.48 -10.90
CA ASN A 249 4.90 -5.62 -10.93
C ASN A 249 4.40 -5.66 -12.40
N PRO A 250 3.95 -6.82 -12.92
CA PRO A 250 3.56 -6.96 -14.33
C PRO A 250 2.36 -6.11 -14.71
N ILE A 251 1.51 -5.73 -13.74
CA ILE A 251 0.34 -4.90 -13.99
C ILE A 251 0.72 -3.48 -14.43
N GLU A 252 1.89 -2.97 -14.05
CA GLU A 252 2.37 -1.65 -14.48
C GLU A 252 2.58 -1.59 -16.00
N MET A 253 3.02 -2.71 -16.59
CA MET A 253 3.11 -2.84 -18.05
C MET A 253 1.73 -2.99 -18.69
N CYS A 254 0.76 -3.60 -18.01
CA CYS A 254 -0.62 -3.66 -18.45
C CYS A 254 -1.23 -2.25 -18.49
N TRP A 255 -0.99 -1.42 -17.47
CA TRP A 255 -1.37 -0.01 -17.46
C TRP A 255 -0.73 0.77 -18.59
N GLY A 256 0.56 0.59 -18.83
CA GLY A 256 1.25 1.22 -19.96
C GLY A 256 0.62 0.83 -21.31
N ARG A 257 0.27 -0.44 -21.50
CA ARG A 257 -0.37 -0.96 -22.72
C ARG A 257 -1.80 -0.45 -22.89
N ALA A 258 -2.59 -0.43 -21.83
CA ALA A 258 -3.94 0.13 -21.85
C ALA A 258 -3.89 1.63 -22.15
N LYS A 259 -3.04 2.41 -21.49
CA LYS A 259 -2.88 3.85 -21.77
C LYS A 259 -2.45 4.12 -23.21
N TYR A 260 -1.61 3.27 -23.79
CA TYR A 260 -1.25 3.36 -25.21
C TYR A 260 -2.48 3.27 -26.14
N TRP A 261 -3.40 2.34 -25.87
CA TRP A 261 -4.64 2.21 -26.64
C TRP A 261 -5.63 3.33 -26.33
N TYR A 262 -5.77 3.68 -25.06
CA TYR A 262 -6.64 4.76 -24.60
C TYR A 262 -6.35 6.09 -25.33
N ARG A 263 -5.07 6.44 -25.49
CA ARG A 263 -4.61 7.66 -26.19
C ARG A 263 -4.96 7.73 -27.67
N ARG A 264 -5.43 6.63 -28.27
CA ARG A 264 -5.84 6.55 -29.69
C ARG A 264 -7.34 6.78 -29.88
N ASN A 265 -8.12 6.80 -28.80
CA ASN A 265 -9.55 7.09 -28.89
C ASN A 265 -9.80 8.56 -29.28
N PRO A 266 -10.97 8.86 -29.88
CA PRO A 266 -11.38 10.24 -30.13
C PRO A 266 -11.37 11.09 -28.85
N SER A 267 -11.13 12.38 -29.00
CA SER A 267 -11.23 13.32 -27.88
C SER A 267 -12.67 13.40 -27.39
N SER A 268 -12.84 13.34 -26.08
CA SER A 268 -14.10 13.64 -25.41
C SER A 268 -13.84 14.14 -24.00
N SER A 269 -14.70 15.04 -23.53
CA SER A 269 -14.75 15.55 -22.16
C SER A 269 -15.86 14.90 -21.32
N LYS A 270 -16.62 13.95 -21.90
CA LYS A 270 -17.70 13.24 -21.22
C LYS A 270 -17.15 12.14 -20.32
N ASP A 271 -17.68 12.02 -19.11
CA ASP A 271 -17.24 11.00 -18.15
C ASP A 271 -17.57 9.57 -18.65
N GLU A 272 -18.69 9.41 -19.35
CA GLU A 272 -19.11 8.13 -19.93
C GLU A 272 -18.15 7.68 -21.05
N ASP A 273 -17.63 8.63 -21.83
CA ASP A 273 -16.66 8.34 -22.88
C ASP A 273 -15.30 7.98 -22.25
N LEU A 274 -14.90 8.65 -21.17
CA LEU A 274 -13.69 8.32 -20.42
C LEU A 274 -13.74 6.88 -19.88
N GLU A 275 -14.82 6.51 -19.19
CA GLU A 275 -14.99 5.17 -18.63
C GLU A 275 -15.04 4.11 -19.73
N ARG A 276 -15.87 4.30 -20.77
CA ARG A 276 -15.98 3.35 -21.88
C ARG A 276 -14.65 3.14 -22.59
N ASN A 277 -13.91 4.22 -22.86
CA ASN A 277 -12.62 4.14 -23.54
C ASN A 277 -11.54 3.51 -22.66
N MET A 278 -11.57 3.77 -21.34
CA MET A 278 -10.67 3.12 -20.39
C MET A 278 -10.93 1.61 -20.35
N LEU A 279 -12.19 1.19 -20.21
CA LEU A 279 -12.57 -0.22 -20.18
C LEU A 279 -12.17 -0.95 -21.48
N SER A 280 -12.50 -0.38 -22.64
CA SER A 280 -12.08 -0.92 -23.94
C SER A 280 -10.55 -1.04 -24.06
N ALA A 281 -9.81 -0.05 -23.56
CA ALA A 281 -8.36 -0.09 -23.55
C ALA A 281 -7.78 -1.15 -22.59
N LEU A 282 -8.43 -1.39 -21.44
CA LEU A 282 -8.05 -2.47 -20.53
C LEU A 282 -8.30 -3.85 -21.15
N ASP A 283 -9.44 -4.03 -21.81
CA ASP A 283 -9.82 -5.29 -22.47
C ASP A 283 -8.91 -5.63 -23.66
N SER A 284 -8.22 -4.63 -24.22
CA SER A 284 -7.23 -4.83 -25.29
C SER A 284 -5.92 -5.49 -24.81
N VAL A 285 -5.65 -5.53 -23.50
CA VAL A 285 -4.45 -6.17 -22.94
C VAL A 285 -4.65 -7.68 -22.93
N THR A 286 -3.92 -8.37 -23.78
CA THR A 286 -4.08 -9.82 -23.96
C THR A 286 -3.37 -10.62 -22.87
N GLN A 287 -3.85 -11.84 -22.60
CA GLN A 287 -3.16 -12.76 -21.69
C GLN A 287 -1.73 -13.09 -22.17
N ALA A 288 -1.50 -13.14 -23.48
CA ALA A 288 -0.17 -13.35 -24.04
C ALA A 288 0.80 -12.18 -23.74
N GLU A 289 0.30 -10.94 -23.71
CA GLU A 289 1.05 -9.77 -23.23
C GLU A 289 1.36 -9.89 -21.74
N ILE A 290 0.37 -10.22 -20.92
CA ILE A 290 0.54 -10.40 -19.47
C ILE A 290 1.59 -11.46 -19.16
N ARG A 291 1.55 -12.62 -19.83
CA ARG A 291 2.59 -13.67 -19.72
C ARG A 291 3.98 -13.17 -20.11
N ARG A 292 4.09 -12.30 -21.13
CA ARG A 292 5.37 -11.65 -21.50
C ARG A 292 5.84 -10.69 -20.41
N TYR A 293 4.94 -9.92 -19.82
CA TYR A 293 5.23 -8.99 -18.73
C TYR A 293 5.69 -9.73 -17.48
N SER A 294 5.01 -10.80 -17.06
CA SER A 294 5.43 -11.64 -15.92
C SER A 294 6.79 -12.30 -16.14
N ARG A 295 7.11 -12.74 -17.37
CA ARG A 295 8.46 -13.22 -17.71
C ARG A 295 9.52 -12.12 -17.60
N ARG A 296 9.20 -10.90 -18.03
CA ARG A 296 10.09 -9.75 -17.86
C ARG A 296 10.34 -9.45 -16.39
N CYS A 297 9.33 -9.42 -15.54
CA CYS A 297 9.50 -9.23 -14.09
C CYS A 297 10.42 -10.30 -13.49
N ARG A 298 10.27 -11.57 -13.89
CA ARG A 298 11.17 -12.66 -13.46
C ARG A 298 12.63 -12.45 -13.88
N ARG A 299 12.90 -11.92 -15.08
CA ARG A 299 14.26 -11.56 -15.50
C ARG A 299 14.87 -10.44 -14.64
N PHE A 300 14.07 -9.45 -14.27
CA PHE A 300 14.52 -8.41 -13.33
C PHE A 300 14.78 -8.97 -11.93
N LEU A 301 13.92 -9.86 -11.43
CA LEU A 301 14.14 -10.56 -10.16
C LEU A 301 15.45 -11.32 -10.18
N ASP A 302 15.71 -12.12 -11.22
CA ASP A 302 16.95 -12.90 -11.37
C ASP A 302 18.19 -11.99 -11.41
N ALA A 303 18.14 -10.91 -12.21
CA ALA A 303 19.20 -9.91 -12.26
C ALA A 303 19.50 -9.27 -10.89
N TYR A 304 18.47 -9.00 -10.09
CA TYR A 304 18.63 -8.48 -8.73
C TYR A 304 19.20 -9.51 -7.75
N HIS A 305 18.82 -10.78 -7.88
CA HIS A 305 19.38 -11.85 -7.05
C HIS A 305 20.88 -12.01 -7.24
N VAL A 306 21.41 -11.78 -8.44
CA VAL A 306 22.86 -11.79 -8.71
C VAL A 306 23.56 -10.44 -8.46
N GLY A 307 22.84 -9.48 -7.86
CA GLY A 307 23.41 -8.20 -7.41
C GLY A 307 23.47 -7.09 -8.46
N LEU A 308 22.79 -7.20 -9.60
CA LEU A 308 22.74 -6.13 -10.59
C LEU A 308 21.88 -4.95 -10.11
N SER A 309 22.30 -3.73 -10.45
CA SER A 309 21.46 -2.53 -10.30
C SER A 309 20.30 -2.50 -11.30
N GLY A 310 19.29 -1.66 -11.07
CA GLY A 310 18.16 -1.48 -12.01
C GLY A 310 18.57 -1.14 -13.44
N LYS A 311 19.62 -0.32 -13.63
CA LYS A 311 20.14 0.00 -14.96
C LYS A 311 20.80 -1.22 -15.62
N GLN A 312 21.58 -1.98 -14.86
CA GLN A 312 22.23 -3.20 -15.36
C GLN A 312 21.20 -4.29 -15.68
N ALA A 313 20.20 -4.48 -14.82
CA ALA A 313 19.11 -5.42 -15.03
C ALA A 313 18.28 -5.09 -16.28
N ALA A 314 17.98 -3.80 -16.52
CA ALA A 314 17.28 -3.36 -17.71
C ALA A 314 18.08 -3.60 -18.99
N TRP A 315 19.39 -3.36 -18.97
CA TRP A 315 20.28 -3.66 -20.08
C TRP A 315 20.38 -5.17 -20.34
N ALA A 316 20.60 -5.97 -19.29
CA ALA A 316 20.71 -7.42 -19.38
C ALA A 316 19.42 -8.05 -19.93
N SER A 317 18.26 -7.63 -19.41
CA SER A 317 16.94 -8.11 -19.85
C SER A 317 16.61 -7.82 -21.33
N LYS A 318 17.28 -6.81 -21.92
CA LYS A 318 17.15 -6.47 -23.34
C LYS A 318 18.14 -7.22 -24.22
N LYS A 319 19.33 -7.53 -23.69
CA LYS A 319 20.42 -8.17 -24.44
C LYS A 319 20.30 -9.69 -24.49
N TYR A 320 19.86 -10.31 -23.39
CA TYR A 320 19.72 -11.76 -23.21
C TYR A 320 18.23 -12.12 -22.98
#